data_AF-A0A094YUP0-F1
#
_entry.id   AF-A0A094YUP0-F1
#
_cell.length_a   1.000
_cell.length_b   1.000
_cell.length_c   1.000
_cell.angle_alpha   90.00
_cell.angle_beta   90.00
_cell.angle_gamma   90.00
#
_symmetry.space_group_name_H-M   'P 1'
#
loop_
_entity.id
_entity.type
_entity.pdbx_description
1 polymer ?
#
loop_
_entity_poly.entity_id
_entity_poly.type
_entity_poly.pdbx_seq_one_letter_code
_entity_poly.pdbx_strand_id
1 'polypeptide(L)'
;MQFWWVNHKQTYKQEVGNGYIWSPKTLSNGRKNHFYETMRRVLPGDIVFSYASGQIRQVGVITRPAASSPRPVEFGTTGQQWDDNGWMVPVDWHTLPTPFVPKDNLAALTPLLPEKYSPFSAETGRGNQGAYLAGVSEGLGRYVFGSQPGTWGQDFLKLARGSGDDDGALRILDDAISQTIQEDVALSQTERQAQVQARRGQGKFRTNVEAIETGCRISGITDPRHLTASHIKPWRVCETGTERIDGHNGFLLCPNIDHLFDRGYISFSDEGTVLVAAQIDRTQLALLGCQEGQQVDGRPFTEQQKAYLAYHRANVLLPD
;
A
#
# COMPACT_ATOMS: atom_id res chain seq x y z
N MET A 1 11.76 -10.81 1.80
CA MET A 1 12.25 -10.05 0.64
C MET A 1 11.98 -10.87 -0.61
N GLN A 2 11.02 -10.40 -1.39
CA GLN A 2 10.66 -10.87 -2.72
C GLN A 2 11.18 -9.90 -3.78
N PHE A 3 11.13 -10.34 -5.03
CA PHE A 3 11.50 -9.51 -6.18
C PHE A 3 10.29 -9.34 -7.10
N TRP A 4 10.11 -8.12 -7.57
CA TRP A 4 8.99 -7.69 -8.38
C TRP A 4 9.48 -7.01 -9.64
N TRP A 5 8.65 -6.99 -10.67
CA TRP A 5 8.92 -6.35 -11.94
C TRP A 5 7.73 -5.51 -12.35
N VAL A 6 7.94 -4.19 -12.50
CA VAL A 6 6.90 -3.26 -12.94
C VAL A 6 7.10 -2.84 -14.41
N ASN A 7 6.09 -3.05 -15.24
CA ASN A 7 6.03 -2.59 -16.62
C ASN A 7 5.21 -1.30 -16.71
N HIS A 8 5.88 -0.15 -16.66
CA HIS A 8 5.21 1.16 -16.54
C HIS A 8 5.70 2.20 -17.56
N LYS A 9 5.88 1.80 -18.83
CA LYS A 9 6.38 2.71 -19.89
C LYS A 9 5.62 4.04 -19.99
N GLN A 10 4.30 4.03 -19.76
CA GLN A 10 3.44 5.21 -19.94
C GLN A 10 3.63 6.25 -18.83
N THR A 11 3.87 5.79 -17.61
CA THR A 11 3.87 6.58 -16.36
C THR A 11 5.22 6.57 -15.65
N TYR A 12 6.27 5.99 -16.28
CA TYR A 12 7.62 5.84 -15.71
C TYR A 12 8.15 7.12 -15.05
N LYS A 13 8.01 8.28 -15.72
CA LYS A 13 8.57 9.53 -15.20
C LYS A 13 7.86 9.98 -13.92
N GLN A 14 6.53 9.85 -13.89
CA GLN A 14 5.70 10.23 -12.76
C GLN A 14 5.92 9.27 -11.59
N GLU A 15 5.87 7.96 -11.85
CA GLU A 15 6.03 6.93 -10.82
C GLU A 15 7.43 6.96 -10.18
N VAL A 16 8.48 7.00 -11.00
CA VAL A 16 9.86 7.09 -10.49
C VAL A 16 10.11 8.45 -9.82
N GLY A 17 9.68 9.55 -10.45
CA GLY A 17 9.92 10.89 -9.96
C GLY A 17 9.23 11.21 -8.63
N ASN A 18 8.10 10.53 -8.34
CA ASN A 18 7.32 10.77 -7.13
C ASN A 18 7.36 9.61 -6.12
N GLY A 19 8.18 8.56 -6.35
CA GLY A 19 8.42 7.53 -5.35
C GLY A 19 7.30 6.52 -5.16
N TYR A 20 6.63 6.10 -6.23
CA TYR A 20 5.57 5.07 -6.14
C TYR A 20 5.45 4.22 -7.40
N ILE A 21 4.66 3.16 -7.29
CA ILE A 21 3.95 2.51 -8.41
C ILE A 21 2.44 2.57 -8.13
N TRP A 22 1.63 2.69 -9.19
CA TRP A 22 0.17 2.79 -9.07
C TRP A 22 -0.56 2.01 -10.16
N SER A 23 -1.63 1.32 -9.79
CA SER A 23 -2.55 0.69 -10.74
C SER A 23 -4.00 0.92 -10.32
N PRO A 24 -4.98 0.89 -11.24
CA PRO A 24 -6.37 0.77 -10.84
C PRO A 24 -6.60 -0.59 -10.15
N LYS A 25 -7.67 -0.72 -9.35
CA LYS A 25 -8.02 -2.00 -8.72
C LYS A 25 -8.58 -3.02 -9.71
N THR A 26 -9.27 -2.54 -10.74
CA THR A 26 -9.90 -3.38 -11.76
C THR A 26 -9.60 -2.85 -13.16
N LEU A 27 -9.91 -3.64 -14.18
CA LEU A 27 -9.96 -3.17 -15.56
C LEU A 27 -11.15 -2.22 -15.75
N SER A 28 -11.17 -1.46 -16.84
CA SER A 28 -12.27 -0.52 -17.16
C SER A 28 -13.66 -1.16 -17.27
N ASN A 29 -13.73 -2.50 -17.44
CA ASN A 29 -14.97 -3.27 -17.44
C ASN A 29 -15.31 -3.88 -16.06
N GLY A 30 -14.64 -3.47 -14.99
CA GLY A 30 -14.83 -3.94 -13.61
C GLY A 30 -14.21 -5.30 -13.31
N ARG A 31 -13.62 -6.00 -14.29
CA ARG A 31 -12.99 -7.31 -14.05
C ARG A 31 -11.69 -7.18 -13.29
N LYS A 32 -11.44 -8.13 -12.37
CA LYS A 32 -10.14 -8.25 -11.69
C LYS A 32 -9.01 -8.54 -12.69
N ASN A 33 -7.85 -7.98 -12.40
CA ASN A 33 -6.61 -8.23 -13.13
C ASN A 33 -5.59 -8.81 -12.15
N HIS A 34 -4.98 -9.94 -12.49
CA HIS A 34 -4.00 -10.60 -11.64
C HIS A 34 -2.85 -9.68 -11.21
N PHE A 35 -2.28 -8.91 -12.15
CA PHE A 35 -1.15 -8.03 -11.90
C PHE A 35 -1.50 -6.80 -11.05
N TYR A 36 -2.78 -6.39 -11.03
CA TYR A 36 -3.25 -5.33 -10.13
C TYR A 36 -3.47 -5.87 -8.71
N GLU A 37 -3.99 -7.09 -8.59
CA GLU A 37 -4.10 -7.77 -7.28
C GLU A 37 -2.72 -8.09 -6.69
N THR A 38 -1.71 -8.37 -7.54
CA THR A 38 -0.32 -8.58 -7.12
C THR A 38 0.25 -7.38 -6.36
N MET A 39 -0.20 -6.15 -6.65
CA MET A 39 0.22 -4.95 -5.91
C MET A 39 0.03 -5.10 -4.41
N ARG A 40 -1.04 -5.78 -3.97
CA ARG A 40 -1.37 -5.97 -2.56
C ARG A 40 -0.44 -6.95 -1.83
N ARG A 41 0.40 -7.69 -2.56
CA ARG A 41 1.27 -8.73 -2.02
C ARG A 41 2.68 -8.24 -1.72
N VAL A 42 3.00 -7.02 -2.13
CA VAL A 42 4.30 -6.41 -1.85
C VAL A 42 4.40 -6.07 -0.36
N LEU A 43 5.59 -6.25 0.21
CA LEU A 43 5.87 -5.93 1.60
C LEU A 43 7.07 -4.97 1.70
N PRO A 44 7.18 -4.19 2.79
CA PRO A 44 8.36 -3.40 3.06
C PRO A 44 9.65 -4.22 2.96
N GLY A 45 10.66 -3.67 2.30
CA GLY A 45 11.94 -4.33 2.04
C GLY A 45 11.96 -5.25 0.82
N ASP A 46 10.83 -5.50 0.16
CA ASP A 46 10.82 -6.13 -1.15
C ASP A 46 11.46 -5.22 -2.21
N ILE A 47 11.92 -5.83 -3.30
CA ILE A 47 12.62 -5.13 -4.37
C ILE A 47 11.75 -5.11 -5.63
N VAL A 48 11.67 -3.95 -6.29
CA VAL A 48 10.95 -3.80 -7.57
C VAL A 48 11.86 -3.27 -8.66
N PHE A 49 11.89 -3.94 -9.82
CA PHE A 49 12.60 -3.49 -11.00
C PHE A 49 11.70 -2.64 -11.89
N SER A 50 12.13 -1.42 -12.20
CA SER A 50 11.43 -0.50 -13.09
C SER A 50 11.78 -0.78 -14.54
N TYR A 51 10.89 -1.47 -15.26
CA TYR A 51 11.05 -1.73 -16.68
C TYR A 51 10.23 -0.72 -17.51
N ALA A 52 10.95 0.06 -18.31
CA ALA A 52 10.37 0.98 -19.26
C ALA A 52 11.24 1.07 -20.52
N SER A 53 10.58 1.15 -21.67
CA SER A 53 11.26 1.34 -22.97
C SER A 53 12.39 0.32 -23.25
N GLY A 54 12.18 -0.94 -22.87
CA GLY A 54 13.09 -2.05 -23.22
C GLY A 54 14.21 -2.33 -22.22
N GLN A 55 14.27 -1.60 -21.10
CA GLN A 55 15.39 -1.65 -20.16
C GLN A 55 14.92 -1.40 -18.73
N ILE A 56 15.76 -1.78 -17.78
CA ILE A 56 15.65 -1.45 -16.36
C ILE A 56 16.70 -0.39 -16.05
N ARG A 57 16.25 0.76 -15.53
CA ARG A 57 17.14 1.86 -15.11
C ARG A 57 17.06 2.17 -13.64
N GLN A 58 15.93 1.86 -13.03
CA GLN A 58 15.69 2.07 -11.63
C GLN A 58 15.38 0.72 -10.97
N VAL A 59 15.79 0.61 -9.74
CA VAL A 59 15.38 -0.45 -8.84
C VAL A 59 14.94 0.19 -7.53
N GLY A 60 13.83 -0.28 -7.00
CA GLY A 60 13.17 0.32 -5.86
C GLY A 60 13.12 -0.63 -4.69
N VAL A 61 13.15 -0.07 -3.48
CA VAL A 61 12.76 -0.77 -2.26
C VAL A 61 11.34 -0.37 -1.91
N ILE A 62 10.46 -1.35 -1.78
CA ILE A 62 9.09 -1.11 -1.31
C ILE A 62 9.17 -0.64 0.14
N THR A 63 8.51 0.48 0.46
CA THR A 63 8.53 1.03 1.83
C THR A 63 7.26 0.78 2.61
N ARG A 64 6.13 0.46 1.95
CA ARG A 64 4.84 0.14 2.59
C ARG A 64 4.06 -0.87 1.74
N PRO A 65 3.21 -1.73 2.33
CA PRO A 65 2.22 -2.46 1.54
C PRO A 65 1.31 -1.54 0.71
N ALA A 66 0.64 -2.09 -0.31
CA ALA A 66 -0.27 -1.30 -1.12
C ALA A 66 -1.38 -0.67 -0.27
N ALA A 67 -1.63 0.61 -0.50
CA ALA A 67 -2.74 1.33 0.08
C ALA A 67 -3.76 1.72 -1.00
N SER A 68 -5.03 1.76 -0.62
CA SER A 68 -6.06 2.34 -1.47
C SER A 68 -5.77 3.83 -1.70
N SER A 69 -5.85 4.26 -2.96
CA SER A 69 -5.49 5.62 -3.37
C SER A 69 -6.35 6.08 -4.55
N PRO A 70 -6.71 7.39 -4.62
CA PRO A 70 -7.13 8.00 -5.87
C PRO A 70 -6.07 7.84 -6.97
N ARG A 71 -6.45 8.05 -8.23
CA ARG A 71 -5.50 8.16 -9.34
C ARG A 71 -4.61 9.39 -9.14
N PRO A 72 -3.28 9.26 -9.30
CA PRO A 72 -2.37 10.40 -9.17
C PRO A 72 -2.70 11.51 -10.18
N VAL A 73 -2.83 12.75 -9.69
CA VAL A 73 -3.23 13.90 -10.51
C VAL A 73 -2.21 14.22 -11.59
N GLU A 74 -0.93 13.96 -11.33
CA GLU A 74 0.20 14.17 -12.24
C GLU A 74 0.20 13.23 -13.44
N PHE A 75 -0.64 12.19 -13.45
CA PHE A 75 -0.86 11.39 -14.66
C PHE A 75 -1.57 12.20 -15.75
N GLY A 76 -2.31 13.24 -15.38
CA GLY A 76 -2.99 14.14 -16.32
C GLY A 76 -3.92 13.36 -17.25
N THR A 77 -3.68 13.48 -18.56
CA THR A 77 -4.42 12.75 -19.60
C THR A 77 -4.02 11.28 -19.75
N THR A 78 -2.85 10.90 -19.23
CA THR A 78 -2.37 9.51 -19.27
C THR A 78 -3.25 8.66 -18.40
N GLY A 79 -3.83 7.61 -18.98
CA GLY A 79 -4.67 6.69 -18.22
C GLY A 79 -5.99 7.30 -17.74
N GLN A 80 -6.54 8.32 -18.43
CA GLN A 80 -7.89 8.86 -18.13
C GLN A 80 -9.01 7.82 -18.16
N GLN A 81 -8.78 6.68 -18.82
CA GLN A 81 -9.71 5.55 -18.88
C GLN A 81 -9.64 4.67 -17.61
N TRP A 82 -8.67 4.91 -16.72
CA TRP A 82 -8.53 4.16 -15.48
C TRP A 82 -9.44 4.75 -14.41
N ASP A 83 -9.98 3.85 -13.60
CA ASP A 83 -10.76 4.19 -12.41
C ASP A 83 -9.90 5.03 -11.45
N ASP A 84 -10.52 6.00 -10.77
CA ASP A 84 -9.85 6.76 -9.72
C ASP A 84 -9.58 5.89 -8.50
N ASN A 85 -10.27 4.76 -8.30
CA ASN A 85 -9.99 3.82 -7.21
C ASN A 85 -8.85 2.84 -7.57
N GLY A 86 -7.66 3.09 -7.01
CA GLY A 86 -6.45 2.32 -7.29
C GLY A 86 -5.68 1.82 -6.07
N TRP A 87 -4.61 1.11 -6.37
CA TRP A 87 -3.54 0.70 -5.45
C TRP A 87 -2.33 1.60 -5.66
N MET A 88 -1.85 2.21 -4.59
CA MET A 88 -0.55 2.88 -4.57
C MET A 88 0.41 2.10 -3.67
N VAL A 89 1.62 1.85 -4.17
CA VAL A 89 2.71 1.28 -3.39
C VAL A 89 3.85 2.30 -3.38
N PRO A 90 4.20 2.85 -2.21
CA PRO A 90 5.40 3.67 -2.05
C PRO A 90 6.69 2.89 -2.33
N VAL A 91 7.60 3.51 -3.08
CA VAL A 91 8.87 2.92 -3.51
C VAL A 91 9.99 3.93 -3.36
N ASP A 92 11.04 3.55 -2.65
CA ASP A 92 12.30 4.28 -2.61
C ASP A 92 13.16 3.87 -3.82
N TRP A 93 13.23 4.73 -4.85
CA TRP A 93 13.87 4.42 -6.13
C TRP A 93 15.37 4.77 -6.15
N HIS A 94 16.17 3.85 -6.68
CA HIS A 94 17.61 3.98 -6.86
C HIS A 94 18.01 3.68 -8.31
N THR A 95 18.93 4.48 -8.84
CA THR A 95 19.41 4.31 -10.21
C THR A 95 20.45 3.21 -10.31
N LEU A 96 20.23 2.29 -11.25
CA LEU A 96 21.22 1.27 -11.59
C LEU A 96 22.45 1.93 -12.24
N PRO A 97 23.68 1.56 -11.83
CA PRO A 97 24.90 2.07 -12.46
C PRO A 97 24.96 1.79 -13.96
N THR A 98 24.49 0.61 -14.38
CA THR A 98 24.40 0.22 -15.79
C THR A 98 22.98 -0.22 -16.11
N PRO A 99 22.30 0.44 -17.07
CA PRO A 99 20.97 0.03 -17.50
C PRO A 99 20.96 -1.44 -17.92
N PHE A 100 20.05 -2.22 -17.35
CA PHE A 100 19.94 -3.64 -17.65
C PHE A 100 18.93 -3.84 -18.79
N VAL A 101 19.36 -4.46 -19.89
CA VAL A 101 18.51 -4.73 -21.05
C VAL A 101 18.14 -6.22 -21.06
N PRO A 102 16.89 -6.59 -20.76
CA PRO A 102 16.49 -8.00 -20.65
C PRO A 102 16.65 -8.76 -21.97
N LYS A 103 16.42 -8.07 -23.09
CA LYS A 103 16.58 -8.62 -24.44
C LYS A 103 18.00 -9.14 -24.71
N ASP A 104 19.01 -8.46 -24.16
CA ASP A 104 20.42 -8.83 -24.35
C ASP A 104 20.84 -10.00 -23.45
N ASN A 105 19.95 -10.43 -22.54
CA ASN A 105 20.21 -11.43 -21.51
C ASN A 105 19.21 -12.61 -21.55
N LEU A 106 18.45 -12.78 -22.64
CA LEU A 106 17.32 -13.73 -22.70
C LEU A 106 17.70 -15.18 -22.42
N ALA A 107 18.87 -15.63 -22.88
CA ALA A 107 19.33 -17.00 -22.66
C ALA A 107 19.48 -17.33 -21.17
N ALA A 108 19.95 -16.36 -20.37
CA ALA A 108 20.11 -16.52 -18.93
C ALA A 108 18.79 -16.28 -18.17
N LEU A 109 17.95 -15.36 -18.64
CA LEU A 109 16.70 -15.00 -17.97
C LEU A 109 15.57 -15.99 -18.21
N THR A 110 15.48 -16.60 -19.39
CA THR A 110 14.36 -17.47 -19.80
C THR A 110 14.11 -18.62 -18.81
N PRO A 111 15.12 -19.37 -18.35
CA PRO A 111 14.91 -20.44 -17.37
C PRO A 111 14.47 -19.95 -15.98
N LEU A 112 14.60 -18.64 -15.71
CA LEU A 112 14.29 -18.02 -14.43
C LEU A 112 12.92 -17.33 -14.43
N LEU A 113 12.25 -17.29 -15.58
CA LEU A 113 10.91 -16.72 -15.73
C LEU A 113 9.85 -17.65 -15.14
N PRO A 114 8.79 -17.11 -14.53
CA PRO A 114 7.69 -17.93 -14.07
C PRO A 114 6.90 -18.49 -15.26
N GLU A 115 6.40 -19.72 -15.11
CA GLU A 115 5.58 -20.38 -16.15
C GLU A 115 4.29 -19.60 -16.47
N LYS A 116 3.72 -18.94 -15.47
CA LYS A 116 2.54 -18.07 -15.58
C LYS A 116 2.88 -16.68 -15.08
N TYR A 117 2.19 -15.68 -15.64
CA TYR A 117 2.31 -14.28 -15.25
C TYR A 117 3.72 -13.69 -15.42
N SER A 118 4.47 -14.17 -16.43
CA SER A 118 5.78 -13.61 -16.77
C SER A 118 5.69 -12.11 -17.08
N PRO A 119 6.63 -11.28 -16.59
CA PRO A 119 6.68 -9.85 -16.91
C PRO A 119 7.00 -9.55 -18.37
N PHE A 120 7.71 -10.43 -19.07
CA PHE A 120 8.11 -10.24 -20.47
C PHE A 120 8.16 -11.55 -21.24
N SER A 121 8.13 -11.44 -22.57
CA SER A 121 8.22 -12.56 -23.50
C SER A 121 9.64 -13.13 -23.53
N ALA A 122 9.78 -14.43 -23.29
CA ALA A 122 11.06 -15.16 -23.40
C ALA A 122 11.64 -15.13 -24.81
N GLU A 123 10.79 -15.04 -25.84
CA GLU A 123 11.20 -15.02 -27.25
C GLU A 123 11.69 -13.64 -27.69
N THR A 124 11.02 -12.57 -27.26
CA THR A 124 11.26 -11.21 -27.79
C THR A 124 11.91 -10.26 -26.80
N GLY A 125 11.93 -10.59 -25.50
CA GLY A 125 12.34 -9.71 -24.41
C GLY A 125 11.46 -8.50 -24.19
N ARG A 126 10.31 -8.42 -24.86
CA ARG A 126 9.36 -7.31 -24.71
C ARG A 126 8.46 -7.58 -23.50
N GLY A 127 8.28 -6.55 -22.67
CA GLY A 127 7.29 -6.56 -21.58
C GLY A 127 5.89 -6.93 -22.07
N ASN A 128 5.23 -7.84 -21.34
CA ASN A 128 3.92 -8.33 -21.69
C ASN A 128 2.85 -7.24 -21.47
N GLN A 129 1.97 -7.04 -22.44
CA GLN A 129 0.89 -6.05 -22.31
C GLN A 129 -0.10 -6.48 -21.22
N GLY A 130 -0.51 -5.53 -20.38
CA GLY A 130 -1.40 -5.80 -19.25
C GLY A 130 -0.73 -6.46 -18.04
N ALA A 131 0.56 -6.81 -18.13
CA ALA A 131 1.36 -7.34 -17.04
C ALA A 131 2.02 -6.20 -16.24
N TYR A 132 1.23 -5.46 -15.44
CA TYR A 132 1.74 -4.28 -14.75
C TYR A 132 2.79 -4.62 -13.69
N LEU A 133 2.43 -5.35 -12.62
CA LEU A 133 3.36 -5.83 -11.60
C LEU A 133 3.38 -7.35 -11.54
N ALA A 134 4.54 -7.95 -11.80
CA ALA A 134 4.74 -9.40 -11.75
C ALA A 134 5.78 -9.78 -10.70
N GLY A 135 5.57 -10.90 -10.01
CA GLY A 135 6.60 -11.52 -9.19
C GLY A 135 7.69 -12.15 -10.06
N VAL A 136 8.94 -12.02 -9.65
CA VAL A 136 10.08 -12.66 -10.31
C VAL A 136 10.89 -13.48 -9.30
N SER A 137 11.54 -14.54 -9.79
CA SER A 137 12.33 -15.41 -8.93
C SER A 137 13.51 -14.67 -8.30
N GLU A 138 13.94 -15.13 -7.12
CA GLU A 138 15.17 -14.64 -6.49
C GLU A 138 16.38 -14.81 -7.42
N GLY A 139 16.43 -15.91 -8.19
CA GLY A 139 17.46 -16.13 -9.20
C GLY A 139 17.50 -15.02 -10.25
N LEU A 140 16.34 -14.61 -10.77
CA LEU A 140 16.25 -13.50 -11.73
C LEU A 140 16.70 -12.19 -11.08
N GLY A 141 16.20 -11.88 -9.89
CA GLY A 141 16.58 -10.66 -9.19
C GLY A 141 18.09 -10.57 -8.94
N ARG A 142 18.68 -11.67 -8.44
CA ARG A 142 20.13 -11.78 -8.23
C ARG A 142 20.92 -11.70 -9.54
N TYR A 143 20.40 -12.23 -10.65
CA TYR A 143 21.06 -12.09 -11.95
C TYR A 143 21.17 -10.62 -12.37
N VAL A 144 20.09 -9.83 -12.22
CA VAL A 144 20.13 -8.38 -12.51
C VAL A 144 21.19 -7.69 -11.65
N PHE A 145 21.24 -7.96 -10.35
CA PHE A 145 22.24 -7.36 -9.46
C PHE A 145 23.67 -7.83 -9.74
N GLY A 146 23.87 -9.10 -10.10
CA GLY A 146 25.18 -9.66 -10.44
C GLY A 146 25.75 -9.11 -11.75
N SER A 147 24.90 -8.56 -12.62
CA SER A 147 25.33 -7.85 -13.84
C SER A 147 25.80 -6.41 -13.58
N GLN A 148 25.58 -5.87 -12.37
CA GLN A 148 25.98 -4.52 -12.02
C GLN A 148 27.46 -4.47 -11.59
N PRO A 149 28.16 -3.35 -11.83
CA PRO A 149 29.58 -3.25 -11.54
C PRO A 149 29.88 -3.26 -10.02
N GLY A 150 31.00 -3.90 -9.67
CA GLY A 150 31.54 -3.88 -8.31
C GLY A 150 30.64 -4.53 -7.27
N THR A 151 30.52 -3.91 -6.10
CA THR A 151 29.68 -4.38 -4.99
C THR A 151 28.28 -3.78 -4.97
N TRP A 152 27.94 -2.96 -5.97
CA TRP A 152 26.73 -2.13 -5.95
C TRP A 152 25.47 -2.94 -5.65
N GLY A 153 25.29 -4.09 -6.33
CA GLY A 153 24.13 -4.95 -6.10
C GLY A 153 24.08 -5.54 -4.68
N GLN A 154 25.23 -5.88 -4.10
CA GLN A 154 25.30 -6.39 -2.73
C GLN A 154 25.00 -5.30 -1.71
N ASP A 155 25.50 -4.09 -1.95
CA ASP A 155 25.31 -2.95 -1.05
C ASP A 155 23.85 -2.45 -1.11
N PHE A 156 23.24 -2.44 -2.29
CA PHE A 156 21.80 -2.19 -2.45
C PHE A 156 20.95 -3.23 -1.70
N LEU A 157 21.28 -4.53 -1.82
CA LEU A 157 20.56 -5.59 -1.09
C LEU A 157 20.71 -5.47 0.44
N LYS A 158 21.84 -4.96 0.94
CA LYS A 158 22.01 -4.66 2.38
C LYS A 158 21.15 -3.46 2.80
N LEU A 159 21.13 -2.41 1.99
CA LEU A 159 20.29 -1.23 2.21
C LEU A 159 18.81 -1.62 2.27
N ALA A 160 18.32 -2.39 1.30
CA ALA A 160 16.93 -2.86 1.23
C ALA A 160 16.51 -3.66 2.47
N ARG A 161 17.40 -4.47 3.05
CA ARG A 161 17.13 -5.21 4.29
C ARG A 161 17.02 -4.33 5.54
N GLY A 162 17.64 -3.14 5.50
CA GLY A 162 17.56 -2.15 6.57
C GLY A 162 16.41 -1.15 6.38
N SER A 163 15.75 -1.15 5.21
CA SER A 163 14.60 -0.30 4.94
C SER A 163 13.40 -0.73 5.79
N GLY A 164 12.92 0.20 6.60
CA GLY A 164 11.73 0.01 7.44
C GLY A 164 10.44 0.36 6.71
N ASP A 165 9.33 0.32 7.46
CA ASP A 165 8.03 0.78 6.98
C ASP A 165 7.97 2.32 6.95
N ASP A 166 7.68 2.90 5.79
CA ASP A 166 7.53 4.34 5.58
C ASP A 166 6.44 4.64 4.53
N ASP A 167 5.61 5.64 4.83
CA ASP A 167 4.50 6.08 3.96
C ASP A 167 4.97 6.64 2.62
N GLY A 168 6.21 7.15 2.53
CA GLY A 168 6.78 7.67 1.28
C GLY A 168 5.81 8.56 0.50
N ALA A 169 5.52 8.18 -0.74
CA ALA A 169 4.61 8.90 -1.64
C ALA A 169 3.18 9.10 -1.10
N LEU A 170 2.67 8.22 -0.23
CA LEU A 170 1.33 8.39 0.34
C LEU A 170 1.24 9.63 1.22
N ARG A 171 2.33 10.04 1.86
CA ARG A 171 2.39 11.28 2.63
C ARG A 171 2.16 12.50 1.74
N ILE A 172 2.81 12.52 0.58
CA ILE A 172 2.69 13.59 -0.42
C ILE A 172 1.26 13.64 -0.95
N LEU A 173 0.69 12.48 -1.27
CA LEU A 173 -0.70 12.38 -1.70
C LEU A 173 -1.67 12.91 -0.64
N ASP A 174 -1.52 12.49 0.61
CA ASP A 174 -2.40 12.93 1.68
C ASP A 174 -2.27 14.44 1.94
N ASP A 175 -1.07 15.01 1.78
CA ASP A 175 -0.82 16.45 1.86
C ASP A 175 -1.55 17.19 0.72
N ALA A 176 -1.50 16.67 -0.51
CA ALA A 176 -2.21 17.23 -1.65
C ALA A 176 -3.75 17.21 -1.46
N ILE A 177 -4.29 16.10 -0.94
CA ILE A 177 -5.72 16.01 -0.60
C ILE A 177 -6.06 17.02 0.51
N SER A 178 -5.20 17.14 1.52
CA SER A 178 -5.40 18.09 2.62
C SER A 178 -5.43 19.54 2.11
N GLN A 179 -4.56 19.88 1.16
CA GLN A 179 -4.52 21.19 0.52
C GLN A 179 -5.81 21.45 -0.28
N THR A 180 -6.26 20.47 -1.07
CA THR A 180 -7.51 20.60 -1.84
C THR A 180 -8.71 20.87 -0.92
N ILE A 181 -8.78 20.18 0.23
CA ILE A 181 -9.82 20.44 1.25
C ILE A 181 -9.71 21.85 1.82
N GLN A 182 -8.50 22.38 2.05
CA GLN A 182 -8.31 23.73 2.57
C GLN A 182 -8.74 24.82 1.57
N GLU A 183 -8.62 24.55 0.28
CA GLU A 183 -8.96 25.47 -0.80
C GLU A 183 -10.44 25.39 -1.22
N ASP A 184 -11.19 24.37 -0.77
CA ASP A 184 -12.59 24.17 -1.12
C ASP A 184 -13.51 25.25 -0.52
N VAL A 185 -13.92 26.19 -1.39
CA VAL A 185 -14.79 27.32 -1.05
C VAL A 185 -16.20 26.93 -0.60
N ALA A 186 -16.67 25.71 -0.93
CA ALA A 186 -17.98 25.23 -0.52
C ALA A 186 -18.02 24.84 0.96
N LEU A 187 -16.87 24.53 1.56
CA LEU A 187 -16.74 24.19 2.97
C LEU A 187 -16.47 25.43 3.82
N SER A 188 -17.09 25.52 4.99
CA SER A 188 -16.72 26.50 6.02
C SER A 188 -15.32 26.23 6.57
N GLN A 189 -14.69 27.26 7.14
CA GLN A 189 -13.35 27.12 7.75
C GLN A 189 -13.29 25.99 8.79
N THR A 190 -14.34 25.85 9.60
CA THR A 190 -14.43 24.80 10.63
C THR A 190 -14.54 23.40 10.01
N GLU A 191 -15.29 23.24 8.91
CA GLU A 191 -15.39 21.96 8.21
C GLU A 191 -14.06 21.55 7.58
N ARG A 192 -13.34 22.50 6.95
CA ARG A 192 -12.00 22.23 6.39
C ARG A 192 -11.04 21.78 7.48
N GLN A 193 -11.00 22.52 8.60
CA GLN A 193 -10.13 22.17 9.73
C GLN A 193 -10.49 20.81 10.33
N ALA A 194 -11.78 20.50 10.50
CA ALA A 194 -12.21 19.20 11.02
C ALA A 194 -11.77 18.05 10.12
N GLN A 195 -11.92 18.18 8.80
CA GLN A 195 -11.51 17.15 7.85
C GLN A 195 -9.99 16.96 7.78
N VAL A 196 -9.20 18.03 7.84
CA VAL A 196 -7.73 17.95 7.84
C VAL A 196 -7.20 17.35 9.14
N GLN A 197 -7.76 17.74 10.29
CA GLN A 197 -7.37 17.18 11.60
C GLN A 197 -7.73 15.71 11.73
N ALA A 198 -8.84 15.27 11.10
CA ALA A 198 -9.25 13.88 11.10
C ALA A 198 -8.14 12.95 10.56
N ARG A 199 -7.38 13.36 9.53
CA ARG A 199 -6.25 12.59 8.99
C ARG A 199 -5.26 12.14 10.06
N ARG A 200 -5.04 12.96 11.10
CA ARG A 200 -4.10 12.67 12.20
C ARG A 200 -4.78 12.02 13.41
N GLY A 201 -6.03 11.59 13.27
CA GLY A 201 -6.80 11.06 14.39
C GLY A 201 -7.11 12.13 15.45
N GLN A 202 -7.34 13.38 15.03
CA GLN A 202 -7.49 14.53 15.94
C GLN A 202 -8.80 15.30 15.72
N GLY A 203 -9.08 16.22 16.66
CA GLY A 203 -10.22 17.13 16.58
C GLY A 203 -11.56 16.40 16.61
N LYS A 204 -12.51 16.88 15.80
CA LYS A 204 -13.90 16.39 15.79
C LYS A 204 -14.00 14.89 15.52
N PHE A 205 -13.16 14.35 14.65
CA PHE A 205 -13.15 12.90 14.38
C PHE A 205 -12.82 12.10 15.64
N ARG A 206 -11.75 12.47 16.36
CA ARG A 206 -11.38 11.82 17.62
C ARG A 206 -12.49 11.89 18.66
N THR A 207 -13.09 13.06 18.84
CA THR A 207 -14.23 13.23 19.77
C THR A 207 -15.40 12.32 19.39
N ASN A 208 -15.70 12.19 18.10
CA ASN A 208 -16.77 11.31 17.62
C ASN A 208 -16.44 9.83 17.83
N VAL A 209 -15.19 9.41 17.63
CA VAL A 209 -14.73 8.04 17.92
C VAL A 209 -14.83 7.75 19.42
N GLU A 210 -14.37 8.67 20.29
CA GLU A 210 -14.44 8.54 21.76
C GLU A 210 -15.89 8.50 22.30
N ALA A 211 -16.87 8.96 21.53
CA ALA A 211 -18.29 8.83 21.89
C ALA A 211 -18.84 7.41 21.68
N ILE A 212 -18.16 6.58 20.89
CA ILE A 212 -18.55 5.21 20.54
C ILE A 212 -17.61 4.19 21.21
N GLU A 213 -16.32 4.47 21.15
CA GLU A 213 -15.21 3.62 21.58
C GLU A 213 -14.71 4.01 22.97
N THR A 214 -14.53 3.04 23.87
CA THR A 214 -14.12 3.30 25.25
C THR A 214 -12.65 3.02 25.54
N GLY A 215 -11.91 2.46 24.58
CA GLY A 215 -10.50 2.07 24.74
C GLY A 215 -10.00 1.24 23.57
N CYS A 216 -8.76 0.78 23.65
CA CYS A 216 -8.19 -0.11 22.66
C CYS A 216 -8.92 -1.45 22.59
N ARG A 217 -9.43 -1.79 21.41
CA ARG A 217 -10.14 -3.04 21.13
C ARG A 217 -9.32 -4.32 21.33
N ILE A 218 -8.00 -4.22 21.47
CA ILE A 218 -7.12 -5.40 21.63
C ILE A 218 -6.39 -5.41 22.97
N SER A 219 -5.85 -4.26 23.39
CA SER A 219 -5.05 -4.18 24.62
C SER A 219 -5.85 -3.76 25.86
N GLY A 220 -7.12 -3.34 25.68
CA GLY A 220 -7.94 -2.80 26.76
C GLY A 220 -7.50 -1.45 27.32
N ILE A 221 -6.44 -0.82 26.79
CA ILE A 221 -5.95 0.49 27.25
C ILE A 221 -7.04 1.54 27.08
N THR A 222 -7.35 2.29 28.14
CA THR A 222 -8.39 3.34 28.15
C THR A 222 -7.84 4.74 28.33
N ASP A 223 -6.55 4.91 28.66
CA ASP A 223 -5.93 6.23 28.78
C ASP A 223 -5.78 6.87 27.40
N PRO A 224 -6.48 7.98 27.11
CA PRO A 224 -6.49 8.59 25.78
C PRO A 224 -5.11 9.05 25.32
N ARG A 225 -4.17 9.30 26.23
CA ARG A 225 -2.79 9.71 25.87
C ARG A 225 -2.00 8.60 25.17
N HIS A 226 -2.46 7.36 25.29
CA HIS A 226 -1.84 6.18 24.69
C HIS A 226 -2.65 5.60 23.52
N LEU A 227 -3.66 6.33 23.04
CA LEU A 227 -4.57 5.90 21.99
C LEU A 227 -4.55 6.84 20.79
N THR A 228 -4.46 6.24 19.61
CA THR A 228 -4.68 6.86 18.31
C THR A 228 -6.12 6.59 17.87
N ALA A 229 -6.81 7.62 17.37
CA ALA A 229 -8.07 7.41 16.65
C ALA A 229 -7.73 7.03 15.21
N SER A 230 -7.85 5.74 14.90
CA SER A 230 -7.49 5.15 13.62
C SER A 230 -8.72 4.97 12.74
N HIS A 231 -8.65 5.35 11.46
CA HIS A 231 -9.75 5.16 10.52
C HIS A 231 -9.91 3.69 10.12
N ILE A 232 -11.16 3.23 9.94
CA ILE A 232 -11.44 1.89 9.39
C ILE A 232 -11.34 1.92 7.85
N LYS A 233 -12.16 2.75 7.19
CA LYS A 233 -11.98 3.15 5.78
C LYS A 233 -10.99 4.32 5.75
N PRO A 234 -9.80 4.18 5.12
CA PRO A 234 -8.75 5.19 5.22
C PRO A 234 -9.21 6.58 4.75
N TRP A 235 -8.81 7.61 5.49
CA TRP A 235 -9.20 9.01 5.26
C TRP A 235 -9.09 9.49 3.81
N ARG A 236 -8.04 9.05 3.10
CA ARG A 236 -7.72 9.48 1.72
C ARG A 236 -8.68 8.94 0.66
N VAL A 237 -9.40 7.87 0.98
CA VAL A 237 -10.38 7.23 0.09
C VAL A 237 -11.81 7.36 0.60
N CYS A 238 -12.03 8.15 1.66
CA CYS A 238 -13.38 8.60 2.02
C CYS A 238 -13.95 9.46 0.89
N GLU A 239 -15.16 9.12 0.47
CA GLU A 239 -15.91 9.77 -0.61
C GLU A 239 -16.45 11.13 -0.18
N THR A 240 -16.77 11.26 1.11
CA THR A 240 -17.36 12.49 1.67
C THR A 240 -16.59 12.98 2.90
N GLY A 241 -16.71 14.29 3.17
CA GLY A 241 -16.23 14.88 4.41
C GLY A 241 -16.89 14.29 5.65
N THR A 242 -18.13 13.80 5.53
CA THR A 242 -18.87 13.12 6.61
C THR A 242 -18.17 11.83 7.01
N GLU A 243 -17.78 10.97 6.05
CA GLU A 243 -17.05 9.73 6.33
C GLU A 243 -15.69 9.99 7.01
N ARG A 244 -15.03 11.11 6.68
CA ARG A 244 -13.74 11.49 7.29
C ARG A 244 -13.86 11.81 8.77
N ILE A 245 -15.02 12.31 9.22
CA ILE A 245 -15.24 12.72 10.61
C ILE A 245 -16.23 11.82 11.36
N ASP A 246 -16.75 10.76 10.73
CA ASP A 246 -17.68 9.83 11.37
C ASP A 246 -16.97 9.00 12.45
N GLY A 247 -17.53 8.98 13.65
CA GLY A 247 -16.99 8.18 14.75
C GLY A 247 -17.11 6.68 14.52
N HIS A 248 -18.08 6.23 13.72
CA HIS A 248 -18.21 4.81 13.36
C HIS A 248 -17.13 4.37 12.36
N ASN A 249 -16.48 5.31 11.67
CA ASN A 249 -15.35 5.05 10.79
C ASN A 249 -14.02 5.04 11.56
N GLY A 250 -14.02 4.71 12.85
CA GLY A 250 -12.79 4.67 13.61
C GLY A 250 -12.80 3.76 14.82
N PHE A 251 -11.59 3.39 15.23
CA PHE A 251 -11.30 2.72 16.49
C PHE A 251 -10.28 3.53 17.29
N LEU A 252 -10.34 3.43 18.61
CA LEU A 252 -9.22 3.80 19.46
C LEU A 252 -8.26 2.61 19.51
N LEU A 253 -7.00 2.80 19.14
CA LEU A 253 -5.99 1.73 19.14
C LEU A 253 -4.69 2.25 19.77
N CYS A 254 -4.00 1.40 20.52
CA CYS A 254 -2.64 1.71 20.95
C CYS A 254 -1.67 1.60 19.75
N PRO A 255 -0.50 2.28 19.77
CA PRO A 255 0.34 2.47 18.58
C PRO A 255 0.70 1.18 17.82
N ASN A 256 0.99 0.09 18.53
CA ASN A 256 1.34 -1.18 17.90
C ASN A 256 0.16 -1.78 17.13
N ILE A 257 -1.06 -1.69 17.69
CA ILE A 257 -2.27 -2.24 17.08
C ILE A 257 -2.77 -1.33 15.94
N ASP A 258 -2.66 -0.01 16.12
CA ASP A 258 -2.92 0.97 15.07
C ASP A 258 -2.05 0.69 13.84
N HIS A 259 -0.75 0.50 14.03
CA HIS A 259 0.16 0.12 12.96
C HIS A 259 -0.26 -1.19 12.26
N LEU A 260 -0.54 -2.25 13.03
CA LEU A 260 -0.97 -3.53 12.45
C LEU A 260 -2.25 -3.39 11.61
N PHE A 261 -3.20 -2.59 12.07
CA PHE A 261 -4.49 -2.38 11.42
C PHE A 261 -4.39 -1.46 10.19
N ASP A 262 -3.66 -0.34 10.30
CA ASP A 262 -3.43 0.62 9.21
C ASP A 262 -2.63 0.02 8.05
N ARG A 263 -1.67 -0.87 8.35
CA ARG A 263 -0.88 -1.59 7.34
C ARG A 263 -1.57 -2.85 6.81
N GLY A 264 -2.74 -3.20 7.36
CA GLY A 264 -3.51 -4.35 6.91
C GLY A 264 -2.97 -5.71 7.36
N TYR A 265 -2.07 -5.77 8.34
CA TYR A 265 -1.63 -7.03 8.93
C TYR A 265 -2.73 -7.70 9.76
N ILE A 266 -3.65 -6.90 10.31
CA ILE A 266 -4.85 -7.39 10.99
C ILE A 266 -6.10 -6.66 10.51
N SER A 267 -7.25 -7.31 10.68
CA SER A 267 -8.58 -6.72 10.58
C SER A 267 -9.52 -7.40 11.60
N PHE A 268 -10.80 -7.04 11.59
CA PHE A 268 -11.81 -7.67 12.44
C PHE A 268 -12.97 -8.22 11.61
N SER A 269 -13.44 -9.40 11.98
CA SER A 269 -14.74 -9.95 11.54
C SER A 269 -15.90 -9.10 12.09
N ASP A 270 -17.11 -9.29 11.57
CA ASP A 270 -18.28 -8.54 12.05
C ASP A 270 -18.67 -8.92 13.48
N GLU A 271 -18.25 -10.10 13.93
CA GLU A 271 -18.45 -10.64 15.28
C GLU A 271 -17.37 -10.18 16.27
N GLY A 272 -16.31 -9.48 15.82
CA GLY A 272 -15.24 -9.02 16.71
C GLY A 272 -14.05 -9.98 16.84
N THR A 273 -14.00 -11.05 16.05
CA THR A 273 -12.80 -11.91 15.96
C THR A 273 -11.69 -11.23 15.16
N VAL A 274 -10.46 -11.28 15.66
CA VAL A 274 -9.27 -10.79 14.95
C VAL A 274 -8.90 -11.70 13.78
N LEU A 275 -8.80 -11.08 12.61
CA LEU A 275 -8.34 -11.67 11.36
C LEU A 275 -6.88 -11.25 11.13
N VAL A 276 -6.03 -12.18 10.72
CA VAL A 276 -4.59 -11.95 10.57
C VAL A 276 -4.18 -12.29 9.15
N ALA A 277 -3.41 -11.39 8.52
CA ALA A 277 -2.84 -11.62 7.21
C ALA A 277 -1.79 -12.74 7.24
N ALA A 278 -1.71 -13.57 6.20
CA ALA A 278 -0.72 -14.65 6.13
C ALA A 278 0.75 -14.15 6.18
N GLN A 279 0.98 -12.88 5.80
CA GLN A 279 2.29 -12.26 5.66
C GLN A 279 2.97 -11.90 6.98
N ILE A 280 2.25 -11.86 8.10
CA ILE A 280 2.84 -11.55 9.41
C ILE A 280 3.13 -12.85 10.18
N ASP A 281 4.33 -12.91 10.76
CA ASP A 281 4.70 -13.99 11.67
C ASP A 281 3.87 -13.92 12.96
N ARG A 282 3.23 -15.02 13.34
CA ARG A 282 2.33 -15.07 14.51
C ARG A 282 3.08 -14.86 15.82
N THR A 283 4.37 -15.22 15.89
CA THR A 283 5.20 -14.97 17.07
C THR A 283 5.44 -13.47 17.24
N GLN A 284 5.78 -12.78 16.16
CA GLN A 284 5.93 -11.32 16.16
C GLN A 284 4.61 -10.62 16.48
N LEU A 285 3.49 -11.10 15.92
CA LEU A 285 2.15 -10.58 16.23
C LEU A 285 1.85 -10.65 17.73
N ALA A 286 2.14 -11.79 18.36
CA ALA A 286 1.95 -11.99 19.80
C ALA A 286 2.82 -11.03 20.64
N LEU A 287 4.08 -10.78 20.22
CA LEU A 287 4.96 -9.80 20.87
C LEU A 287 4.45 -8.36 20.74
N LEU A 288 3.71 -8.05 19.68
CA LEU A 288 3.04 -6.77 19.49
C LEU A 288 1.73 -6.65 20.28
N GLY A 289 1.34 -7.68 21.04
CA GLY A 289 0.15 -7.71 21.88
C GLY A 289 -1.12 -8.12 21.14
N CYS A 290 -1.01 -8.87 20.04
CA CYS A 290 -2.14 -9.31 19.24
C CYS A 290 -2.07 -10.81 18.94
N GLN A 291 -3.21 -11.50 18.88
CA GLN A 291 -3.29 -12.94 18.58
C GLN A 291 -4.38 -13.22 17.55
N GLU A 292 -4.12 -14.20 16.67
CA GLU A 292 -5.11 -14.66 15.70
C GLU A 292 -6.30 -15.32 16.42
N GLY A 293 -7.52 -14.97 16.01
CA GLY A 293 -8.74 -15.54 16.61
C GLY A 293 -9.13 -14.97 17.97
N GLN A 294 -8.35 -14.04 18.56
CA GLN A 294 -8.77 -13.36 19.78
C GLN A 294 -10.03 -12.53 19.54
N GLN A 295 -10.88 -12.40 20.57
CA GLN A 295 -12.02 -11.49 20.53
C GLN A 295 -11.59 -10.09 20.92
N VAL A 296 -12.13 -9.08 20.23
CA VAL A 296 -11.94 -7.69 20.62
C VAL A 296 -12.69 -7.36 21.92
N ASP A 297 -12.12 -6.45 22.69
CA ASP A 297 -12.75 -5.87 23.87
C ASP A 297 -13.88 -4.91 23.52
N GLY A 298 -14.75 -4.63 24.49
CA GLY A 298 -15.80 -3.60 24.39
C GLY A 298 -17.13 -4.11 23.85
N ARG A 299 -17.93 -3.19 23.31
CA ARG A 299 -19.29 -3.50 22.80
C ARG A 299 -19.24 -4.14 21.41
N PRO A 300 -20.22 -4.96 21.01
CA PRO A 300 -20.32 -5.43 19.63
C PRO A 300 -20.28 -4.28 18.63
N PHE A 301 -19.72 -4.55 17.44
CA PHE A 301 -19.67 -3.54 16.38
C PHE A 301 -21.06 -3.14 15.92
N THR A 302 -21.24 -1.83 15.73
CA THR A 302 -22.43 -1.26 15.10
C THR A 302 -22.52 -1.66 13.62
N GLU A 303 -23.71 -1.56 13.01
CA GLU A 303 -23.87 -1.84 11.58
C GLU A 303 -23.03 -0.89 10.70
N GLN A 304 -22.87 0.37 11.13
CA GLN A 304 -21.99 1.33 10.46
C GLN A 304 -20.52 0.91 10.54
N GLN A 305 -20.04 0.47 11.70
CA GLN A 305 -18.66 -0.05 11.84
C GLN A 305 -18.44 -1.28 10.97
N LYS A 306 -19.41 -2.20 10.91
CA LYS A 306 -19.35 -3.38 10.04
C LYS A 306 -19.25 -3.02 8.57
N ALA A 307 -19.97 -1.99 8.12
CA ALA A 307 -19.88 -1.50 6.74
C ALA A 307 -18.46 -0.98 6.41
N TYR A 308 -17.84 -0.22 7.32
CA TYR A 308 -16.44 0.19 7.13
C TYR A 308 -15.47 -0.98 7.25
N LEU A 309 -15.69 -1.93 8.15
CA LEU A 309 -14.85 -3.12 8.29
C LEU A 309 -14.91 -4.01 7.04
N ALA A 310 -16.07 -4.11 6.38
CA ALA A 310 -16.19 -4.77 5.10
C ALA A 310 -15.29 -4.12 4.04
N TYR A 311 -15.19 -2.78 4.02
CA TYR A 311 -14.21 -2.08 3.19
C TYR A 311 -12.79 -2.45 3.58
N HIS A 312 -12.45 -2.39 4.87
CA HIS A 312 -11.10 -2.68 5.38
C HIS A 312 -10.65 -4.10 5.02
N ARG A 313 -11.47 -5.12 5.27
CA ARG A 313 -11.18 -6.51 4.89
C ARG A 313 -10.97 -6.70 3.40
N ALA A 314 -11.74 -5.98 2.57
CA ALA A 314 -11.62 -6.10 1.11
C ALA A 314 -10.43 -5.30 0.53
N ASN A 315 -10.06 -4.17 1.15
CA ASN A 315 -9.21 -3.15 0.54
C ASN A 315 -7.97 -2.73 1.34
N VAL A 316 -7.82 -3.16 2.59
CA VAL A 316 -6.70 -2.80 3.46
C VAL A 316 -6.02 -4.05 3.99
N LEU A 317 -6.79 -5.03 4.50
CA LEU A 317 -6.26 -6.33 4.92
C LEU A 317 -5.43 -6.95 3.78
N LEU A 318 -4.21 -7.35 4.11
CA LEU A 318 -3.31 -7.96 3.13
C LEU A 318 -3.87 -9.34 2.72
N PRO A 319 -3.91 -9.65 1.41
CA PRO A 319 -4.46 -10.90 0.91
C PRO A 319 -3.49 -12.04 1.14
N ASP A 320 -3.98 -13.28 1.18
CA ASP A 320 -3.13 -14.49 1.22
C ASP A 320 -2.20 -14.64 -0.01
#